data_AF-A0A357MY02-F1
#
_entry.id   AF-A0A357MY02-F1
#
_cell.length_a   1.000
_cell.length_b   1.000
_cell.length_c   1.000
_cell.angle_alpha   90.00
_cell.angle_beta   90.00
_cell.angle_gamma   90.00
#
_symmetry.space_group_name_H-M   'P 1'
#
loop_
_entity.id
_entity.type
_entity.pdbx_description
1 polymer ?
#
loop_
_entity_poly.entity_id
_entity_poly.type
_entity_poly.pdbx_seq_one_letter_code
_entity_poly.pdbx_strand_id
1 'polypeptide(L)' 'DSVAMFRRADMLASTHNTWAMEIEPDQRFVYELTRPEGRRFRVEFDLSKPVPLPPAPWGDQAPPAP' A
#
# COMPACT_ATOMS: atom_id res chain seq x y z
N ASP A 1 -12.08 9.77 -11.04
CA ASP A 1 -11.50 10.37 -9.82
C ASP A 1 -12.09 9.69 -8.58
N SER A 2 -11.22 9.33 -7.64
CA SER A 2 -11.55 8.56 -6.43
C SER A 2 -12.43 9.35 -5.46
N VAL A 3 -12.24 10.66 -5.33
CA VAL A 3 -13.06 11.52 -4.44
C VAL A 3 -14.53 11.50 -4.86
N ALA A 4 -14.81 11.64 -6.16
CA ALA A 4 -16.18 11.57 -6.68
C ALA A 4 -16.81 10.19 -6.48
N MET A 5 -16.03 9.11 -6.61
CA MET A 5 -16.48 7.74 -6.32
C MET A 5 -16.88 7.60 -4.84
N PHE A 6 -16.05 8.07 -3.90
CA PHE A 6 -16.35 7.99 -2.47
C PHE A 6 -17.59 8.78 -2.08
N ARG A 7 -17.79 9.98 -2.64
CA ARG A 7 -19.01 10.78 -2.41
C ARG A 7 -20.27 10.06 -2.88
N ARG A 8 -20.24 9.39 -4.04
CA ARG A 8 -21.38 8.62 -4.55
C ARG A 8 -21.69 7.37 -3.72
N ALA A 9 -20.68 6.78 -3.10
CA ALA A 9 -20.80 5.56 -2.29
C ALA A 9 -21.06 5.84 -0.79
N ASP A 10 -21.33 7.10 -0.41
CA ASP A 10 -21.50 7.52 0.99
C ASP A 10 -20.28 7.22 1.89
N MET A 11 -19.08 7.25 1.29
CA MET A 11 -17.80 6.99 1.96
C MET A 11 -17.05 8.30 2.25
N LEU A 12 -17.74 9.33 2.76
CA LEU A 12 -17.19 10.69 2.94
C LEU A 12 -15.91 10.73 3.75
N ALA A 13 -15.78 9.87 4.77
CA ALA A 13 -14.56 9.82 5.57
C ALA A 13 -13.30 9.45 4.75
N SER A 14 -13.46 8.77 3.61
CA SER A 14 -12.36 8.41 2.71
C SER A 14 -11.82 9.58 1.87
N THR A 15 -12.56 10.70 1.76
CA THR A 15 -12.11 11.87 1.00
C THR A 15 -11.00 12.67 1.71
N HIS A 16 -10.75 12.35 2.97
CA HIS A 16 -9.74 12.98 3.82
C HIS A 16 -8.63 12.01 4.24
N ASN A 17 -8.50 10.88 3.55
CA ASN A 17 -7.39 9.96 3.80
C ASN A 17 -6.09 10.57 3.27
N THR A 18 -5.07 10.59 4.12
CA THR A 18 -3.69 10.87 3.72
C THR A 18 -2.92 9.55 3.74
N TRP A 19 -2.35 9.17 2.60
CA TRP A 19 -1.51 7.99 2.47
C TRP A 19 -0.03 8.37 2.54
N ALA A 20 0.74 7.59 3.28
CA ALA A 20 2.19 7.77 3.40
C ALA A 20 2.92 6.42 3.27
N MET A 21 4.17 6.51 2.81
CA MET A 21 5.10 5.39 2.74
C MET A 21 6.39 5.77 3.46
N GLU A 22 6.89 4.89 4.31
CA GLU A 22 8.22 5.01 4.92
C GLU A 22 9.05 3.79 4.51
N ILE A 23 10.32 4.02 4.18
CA ILE A 23 11.24 2.97 3.77
C ILE A 23 12.53 3.09 4.59
N GLU A 24 12.82 2.04 5.34
CA GLU A 24 14.13 1.79 5.95
C GLU A 24 14.74 0.60 5.20
N PRO A 25 15.74 0.83 4.33
CA PRO A 25 16.33 -0.22 3.50
C PRO A 25 16.75 -1.43 4.32
N ASP A 26 16.47 -2.63 3.79
CA ASP A 26 16.78 -3.94 4.39
C ASP A 26 16.17 -4.21 5.79
N GLN A 27 15.35 -3.29 6.30
CA GLN A 27 14.76 -3.38 7.63
C GLN A 27 13.23 -3.39 7.59
N ARG A 28 12.60 -2.32 7.10
CA ARG A 28 11.15 -2.25 7.05
C ARG A 28 10.59 -1.34 5.97
N PHE A 29 9.42 -1.72 5.47
CA PHE A 29 8.56 -0.87 4.66
C PHE A 29 7.25 -0.64 5.40
N VAL A 30 6.79 0.60 5.44
CA VAL A 30 5.53 0.96 6.09
C VAL A 30 4.58 1.53 5.05
N TYR A 31 3.34 1.04 5.08
CA TYR A 31 2.22 1.63 4.38
C TYR A 31 1.18 2.14 5.38
N GLU A 32 0.93 3.45 5.38
CA GLU A 32 0.09 4.12 6.37
C GLU A 32 -1.05 4.90 5.72
N LEU A 33 -2.22 4.82 6.36
CA LEU A 33 -3.35 5.72 6.17
C LEU A 33 -3.60 6.47 7.46
N THR A 34 -3.71 7.79 7.35
CA THR A 34 -4.22 8.67 8.41
C THR A 34 -5.49 9.37 7.95
N ARG A 35 -6.32 9.72 8.93
CA ARG A 35 -7.52 10.50 8.74
C ARG A 35 -7.65 11.48 9.90
N PRO A 36 -7.93 12.78 9.64
CA PRO A 36 -8.27 13.72 10.71
C PRO A 36 -9.43 13.19 11.56
N GLU A 37 -9.27 13.21 12.89
CA GLU A 37 -10.25 12.70 13.87
C GLU A 37 -10.63 11.22 13.70
N GLY A 38 -9.91 10.49 12.85
CA GLY A 38 -10.14 9.08 12.56
C GLY A 38 -9.03 8.19 13.08
N ARG A 39 -9.10 6.92 12.69
CA ARG A 39 -8.05 5.94 13.03
C ARG A 39 -6.83 6.13 12.12
N ARG A 40 -5.64 5.90 12.70
CA ARG A 40 -4.42 5.57 11.95
C ARG A 40 -4.43 4.08 11.66
N PHE A 41 -4.25 3.72 10.39
CA PHE A 41 -4.05 2.34 9.96
C PHE A 41 -2.64 2.22 9.40
N ARG A 42 -1.86 1.28 9.92
CA ARG A 42 -0.43 1.11 9.57
C ARG A 42 -0.14 -0.36 9.38
N VAL A 43 0.50 -0.69 8.26
CA VAL A 43 1.00 -2.03 7.95
C VAL A 43 2.52 -1.91 7.82
N GLU A 44 3.24 -2.71 8.60
CA GLU A 44 4.70 -2.80 8.53
C GLU A 44 5.11 -4.15 7.95
N PHE A 45 6.01 -4.11 6.98
CA PHE A 45 6.63 -5.28 6.36
C PHE A 45 8.06 -5.38 6.85
N ASP A 46 8.44 -6.55 7.37
CA ASP A 46 9.80 -6.88 7.77
C ASP A 46 10.63 -7.23 6.54
N LEU A 47 11.53 -6.32 6.14
CA LEU A 47 12.38 -6.50 4.97
C LEU A 47 13.63 -7.34 5.26
N SER A 48 13.91 -7.68 6.53
CA SER A 48 15.04 -8.53 6.90
C SER A 48 14.81 -10.01 6.56
N LYS A 49 13.56 -10.37 6.21
CA LYS A 49 13.15 -11.74 5.90
C LYS A 49 12.83 -11.87 4.42
N PRO A 50 13.79 -12.32 3.58
CA PRO A 50 13.53 -12.52 2.17
C PRO A 50 12.46 -13.60 1.96
N VAL A 51 11.59 -13.37 0.99
CA VAL A 51 10.59 -14.34 0.53
C VAL A 51 10.88 -14.72 -0.93
N PRO A 52 10.46 -15.92 -1.39
CA PRO A 52 10.55 -16.27 -2.79
C PRO A 52 9.86 -15.23 -3.67
N LEU A 53 10.45 -14.93 -4.82
CA LEU A 53 9.84 -14.03 -5.79
C LEU A 53 8.45 -14.57 -6.20
N PRO A 54 7.43 -13.70 -6.32
CA PRO A 54 6.15 -14.12 -6.85
C PRO A 54 6.33 -14.65 -8.29
N PRO A 55 5.42 -15.52 -8.76
CA PRO A 55 5.38 -15.85 -10.17
C PRO A 55 5.23 -14.57 -11.00
N ALA A 56 5.68 -14.64 -12.25
CA ALA A 56 5.59 -13.50 -13.16
C ALA A 56 4.16 -12.92 -13.19
N PRO A 57 4.01 -11.59 -13.22
CA PRO A 57 2.69 -10.97 -13.28
C PRO A 57 1.96 -11.42 -14.55
N TRP A 58 0.64 -11.31 -14.55
CA TRP A 58 -0.19 -11.74 -15.68
C TRP A 58 0.30 -11.12 -17.01
N GLY A 59 0.55 -11.96 -18.01
CA GLY A 59 1.02 -11.53 -19.33
C GLY A 59 2.54 -11.46 -19.50
N ASP A 60 3.31 -11.49 -18.42
CA ASP A 60 4.77 -11.67 -18.50
C ASP A 60 5.10 -13.16 -18.46
N GLN A 61 5.37 -13.75 -19.63
CA GLN A 61 5.94 -15.10 -19.73
C GLN A 61 7.47 -15.12 -19.67
N ALA A 62 8.10 -13.97 -19.45
CA ALA A 62 9.55 -13.90 -19.40
C ALA A 62 10.08 -14.58 -18.11
N PRO A 63 11.09 -15.45 -18.20
CA PRO A 63 11.78 -15.94 -17.01
C PRO A 63 12.38 -14.77 -16.23
N PRO A 64 12.47 -14.85 -14.89
CA PRO A 64 13.05 -13.78 -14.08
C PRO A 64 14.48 -13.48 -14.55
N ALA A 65 14.83 -12.20 -14.63
CA ALA A 65 16.18 -11.77 -15.00
C ALA A 65 17.23 -12.35 -14.01
N PRO A 66 18.41 -12.74 -14.51
CA PRO A 66 19.47 -13.34 -13.68
C PRO A 66 20.05 -12.36 -12.64
#